data_AF-A0A177CVP9-F1
#
_entry.id   AF-A0A177CVP9-F1
#
_cell.length_a   1.000
_cell.length_b   1.000
_cell.length_c   1.000
_cell.angle_alpha   90.00
_cell.angle_beta   90.00
_cell.angle_gamma   90.00
#
_symmetry.space_group_name_H-M   'P 1'
#
loop_
_entity.id
_entity.type
_entity.pdbx_description
1 polymer ?
#
loop_
_entity_poly.entity_id
_entity_poly.type
_entity_poly.pdbx_seq_one_letter_code
_entity_poly.pdbx_strand_id
1 'polypeptide(L)'
;LQAPEFGLIQERICDSLFALVIQAILWNKTKGTAARPILWKVLCTYPTPELLASADPTAVQELIRILGLQERRAQCLVKLAQVWVAAPPSADRRYGRRDYPKGEGRDVKNRELLGPDDEREGWEIGHLPGIGEYALDSYRIFGRDRLRGLQDAEGVEPEWKRVIPNDKELAPYVKFKWAQEG
;
A
#
# COMPACT_ATOMS: atom_id res chain seq x y z
N LEU A 1 17.08 24.72 1.05
CA LEU A 1 15.63 24.86 1.25
C LEU A 1 15.02 23.49 1.02
N GLN A 2 14.29 22.94 1.99
CA GLN A 2 13.59 21.66 1.82
C GLN A 2 12.49 21.85 0.78
N ALA A 3 12.34 20.91 -0.15
CA ALA A 3 11.23 20.95 -1.11
C ALA A 3 9.90 21.01 -0.34
N PRO A 4 8.88 21.73 -0.84
CA PRO A 4 7.60 21.81 -0.14
C PRO A 4 6.97 20.41 -0.02
N GLU A 5 6.54 20.05 1.18
CA GLU A 5 5.81 18.81 1.46
C GLU A 5 4.30 19.03 1.28
N PHE A 6 3.59 18.05 0.73
CA PHE A 6 2.13 18.13 0.59
C PHE A 6 1.43 17.88 1.95
N GLY A 7 2.03 17.05 2.80
CA GLY A 7 1.53 16.72 4.14
C GLY A 7 0.75 15.40 4.21
N LEU A 8 0.91 14.52 3.22
CA LEU A 8 0.39 13.16 3.28
C LEU A 8 1.20 12.33 4.28
N ILE A 9 0.54 11.41 4.98
CA ILE A 9 1.24 10.53 5.92
C ILE A 9 2.19 9.58 5.19
N GLN A 10 1.85 9.21 3.96
CA GLN A 10 2.64 8.35 3.09
C GLN A 10 4.03 8.91 2.83
N GLU A 11 4.19 10.24 2.71
CA GLU A 11 5.50 10.89 2.56
C GLU A 11 6.44 10.58 3.73
N ARG A 12 5.89 10.35 4.93
CA ARG A 12 6.66 10.12 6.16
C ARG A 12 6.94 8.64 6.45
N ILE A 13 6.15 7.74 5.87
CA ILE A 13 6.24 6.30 6.14
C ILE A 13 6.71 5.50 4.92
N CYS A 14 7.01 6.17 3.81
CA CYS A 14 7.29 5.52 2.53
C CYS A 14 8.52 4.60 2.56
N ASP A 15 9.49 4.86 3.44
CA ASP A 15 10.66 4.00 3.63
C ASP A 15 10.32 2.60 4.16
N SER A 16 9.10 2.40 4.69
CA SER A 16 8.59 1.09 5.09
C SER A 16 7.38 0.71 4.23
N LEU A 17 7.58 -0.24 3.31
CA LEU A 17 6.48 -0.82 2.53
C LEU A 17 5.41 -1.45 3.43
N PHE A 18 5.83 -2.05 4.55
CA PHE A 18 4.91 -2.59 5.55
C PHE A 18 4.04 -1.48 6.15
N ALA A 19 4.64 -0.36 6.58
CA ALA A 19 3.88 0.77 7.12
C ALA A 19 2.88 1.35 6.11
N LEU A 20 3.27 1.52 4.84
CA LEU A 20 2.39 1.96 3.76
C LEU A 20 1.17 1.04 3.61
N VAL A 21 1.39 -0.28 3.60
CA VAL A 21 0.31 -1.26 3.44
C VAL A 21 -0.63 -1.29 4.65
N ILE A 22 -0.09 -1.25 5.87
CA ILE A 22 -0.89 -1.18 7.10
C ILE A 22 -1.72 0.10 7.13
N GLN A 23 -1.12 1.24 6.79
CA GLN A 23 -1.84 2.52 6.69
C GLN A 23 -3.01 2.44 5.72
N ALA A 24 -2.83 1.83 4.55
CA ALA A 24 -3.87 1.71 3.55
C ALA A 24 -5.09 0.92 4.06
N ILE A 25 -4.87 -0.14 4.83
CA ILE A 25 -5.95 -0.93 5.44
C ILE A 25 -6.67 -0.15 6.55
N LEU A 26 -5.93 0.58 7.39
CA LEU A 26 -6.52 1.39 8.44
C LEU A 26 -7.39 2.53 7.89
N TRP A 27 -7.07 3.07 6.72
CA TRP A 27 -7.79 4.20 6.10
C TRP A 27 -9.05 3.79 5.36
N ASN A 28 -9.26 2.51 5.11
CA ASN A 28 -10.44 2.05 4.40
C ASN A 28 -11.71 2.42 5.19
N LYS A 29 -12.50 3.35 4.63
CA LYS A 29 -13.69 3.98 5.24
C LYS A 29 -13.44 4.66 6.59
N THR A 30 -12.22 5.11 6.86
CA THR A 30 -11.87 5.80 8.11
C THR A 30 -11.14 7.11 7.81
N LYS A 31 -11.49 8.19 8.52
CA LYS A 31 -10.81 9.48 8.35
C LYS A 31 -9.37 9.40 8.88
N GLY A 32 -8.43 9.97 8.14
CA GLY A 32 -7.03 9.89 8.53
C GLY A 32 -6.70 10.57 9.86
N THR A 33 -7.42 11.60 10.26
CA THR A 33 -7.23 12.24 11.57
C THR A 33 -7.45 11.28 12.74
N ALA A 34 -8.43 10.37 12.64
CA ALA A 34 -8.68 9.35 13.66
C ALA A 34 -7.68 8.20 13.57
N ALA A 35 -7.29 7.81 12.36
CA ALA A 35 -6.48 6.63 12.13
C ALA A 35 -4.96 6.86 12.27
N ARG A 36 -4.45 8.10 12.12
CA ARG A 36 -3.02 8.47 12.33
C ARG A 36 -2.46 8.02 13.68
N PRO A 37 -3.05 8.39 14.84
CA PRO A 37 -2.53 7.94 16.12
C PRO A 37 -2.59 6.41 16.27
N ILE A 38 -3.57 5.75 15.64
CA ILE A 38 -3.71 4.30 15.71
C ILE A 38 -2.69 3.58 14.81
N LEU A 39 -2.36 4.12 13.65
CA LEU A 39 -1.28 3.61 12.80
C LEU A 39 0.03 3.52 13.60
N TRP A 40 0.40 4.60 14.28
CA TRP A 40 1.61 4.61 15.10
C TRP A 40 1.56 3.59 16.23
N LYS A 41 0.41 3.48 16.93
CA LYS A 41 0.23 2.44 17.96
C LYS A 41 0.42 1.04 17.39
N VAL A 42 -0.20 0.73 16.24
CA VAL A 42 -0.06 -0.56 15.56
C VAL A 42 1.40 -0.83 15.19
N LEU A 43 2.10 0.15 14.59
CA LEU A 43 3.50 -0.03 14.17
C LEU A 43 4.48 -0.09 15.36
N CYS A 44 4.18 0.56 16.48
CA CYS A 44 4.98 0.41 17.71
C CYS A 44 4.75 -0.94 18.38
N THR A 45 3.53 -1.47 18.38
CA THR A 45 3.20 -2.78 18.97
C THR A 45 3.64 -3.94 18.08
N TYR A 46 3.48 -3.80 16.75
CA TYR A 46 3.79 -4.81 15.76
C TYR A 46 4.65 -4.20 14.63
N PRO A 47 5.94 -3.92 14.89
CA PRO A 47 6.82 -3.23 13.93
C PRO A 47 7.17 -4.06 12.70
N THR A 48 6.96 -5.38 12.73
CA THR A 48 7.30 -6.28 11.62
C THR A 48 6.11 -7.17 11.23
N PRO A 49 6.09 -7.68 9.99
CA PRO A 49 5.10 -8.66 9.56
C PRO A 49 5.03 -9.90 10.47
N GLU A 50 6.17 -10.38 10.98
CA GLU A 50 6.24 -11.57 11.84
C GLU A 50 5.47 -11.36 13.15
N LEU A 51 5.69 -10.23 13.81
CA LEU A 51 5.00 -9.91 15.06
C LEU A 51 3.50 -9.76 14.84
N LEU A 52 3.08 -9.08 13.77
CA LEU A 52 1.66 -8.95 13.44
C LEU A 52 1.03 -10.28 13.01
N ALA A 53 1.78 -11.15 12.34
CA ALA A 53 1.31 -12.48 11.90
C ALA A 53 1.06 -13.42 13.09
N SER A 54 1.85 -13.28 14.16
CA SER A 54 1.69 -14.03 15.41
C SER A 54 0.69 -13.45 16.40
N ALA A 55 0.16 -12.24 16.11
CA ALA A 55 -0.72 -11.54 17.03
C ALA A 55 -2.10 -12.23 17.17
N ASP A 56 -2.67 -12.17 18.37
CA ASP A 56 -4.08 -12.51 18.57
C ASP A 56 -4.96 -11.44 17.88
N PRO A 57 -5.83 -11.83 16.92
CA PRO A 57 -6.75 -10.91 16.28
C PRO A 57 -7.61 -10.10 17.26
N THR A 58 -7.95 -10.65 18.43
CA THR A 58 -8.73 -9.95 19.47
C THR A 58 -7.93 -8.78 20.06
N ALA A 59 -6.63 -8.97 20.31
CA ALA A 59 -5.75 -7.91 20.78
C ALA A 59 -5.56 -6.82 19.73
N VAL A 60 -5.43 -7.19 18.45
CA VAL A 60 -5.38 -6.23 17.33
C VAL A 60 -6.69 -5.46 17.21
N GLN A 61 -7.84 -6.12 17.38
CA GLN A 61 -9.17 -5.52 17.35
C GLN A 61 -9.32 -4.46 18.45
N GLU A 62 -8.90 -4.76 19.69
CA GLU A 62 -8.96 -3.81 20.80
C GLU A 62 -8.07 -2.58 20.52
N LEU A 63 -6.88 -2.80 19.96
CA LEU A 63 -5.95 -1.73 19.60
C LEU A 63 -6.54 -0.74 18.58
N ILE A 64 -7.33 -1.24 17.63
CA ILE A 64 -7.93 -0.45 16.54
C ILE A 64 -9.42 -0.13 16.78
N ARG A 65 -9.95 -0.39 17.97
CA ARG A 65 -11.39 -0.37 18.29
C ARG A 65 -12.13 0.90 17.87
N ILE A 66 -11.46 2.06 17.94
CA ILE A 66 -12.07 3.37 17.66
C ILE A 66 -12.26 3.66 16.17
N LEU A 67 -11.71 2.83 15.28
CA LEU A 67 -11.70 3.09 13.85
C LEU A 67 -12.93 2.55 13.11
N GLY A 68 -13.81 1.82 13.80
CA GLY A 68 -14.93 1.08 13.21
C GLY A 68 -14.47 -0.10 12.36
N LEU A 69 -15.37 -1.05 12.06
CA LEU A 69 -15.06 -2.28 11.32
C LEU A 69 -13.90 -3.11 11.92
N GLN A 70 -13.63 -2.92 13.21
CA GLN A 70 -12.42 -3.36 13.89
C GLN A 70 -12.22 -4.87 13.86
N GLU A 71 -13.29 -5.66 13.98
CA GLU A 71 -13.21 -7.13 13.91
C GLU A 71 -12.69 -7.59 12.54
N ARG A 72 -13.37 -7.19 11.46
CA ARG A 72 -12.96 -7.53 10.08
C ARG A 72 -11.58 -6.97 9.75
N ARG A 73 -11.27 -5.76 10.22
CA ARG A 73 -9.98 -5.12 9.96
C ARG A 73 -8.84 -5.83 10.69
N ALA A 74 -9.04 -6.23 11.95
CA ALA A 74 -8.04 -6.97 12.72
C ALA A 74 -7.75 -8.33 12.09
N GLN A 75 -8.79 -9.08 11.72
CA GLN A 75 -8.64 -10.34 10.98
C GLN A 75 -7.89 -10.14 9.66
N CYS A 76 -8.21 -9.07 8.91
CA CYS A 76 -7.53 -8.73 7.67
C CYS A 76 -6.05 -8.41 7.89
N LEU A 77 -5.70 -7.62 8.92
CA LEU A 77 -4.32 -7.25 9.25
C LEU A 77 -3.47 -8.47 9.61
N VAL A 78 -3.96 -9.34 10.51
CA VAL A 78 -3.25 -10.57 10.89
C VAL A 78 -3.11 -11.50 9.69
N LYS A 79 -4.18 -11.69 8.89
CA LYS A 79 -4.12 -12.54 7.70
C LYS A 79 -3.18 -11.98 6.64
N LEU A 80 -3.16 -10.66 6.44
CA LEU A 80 -2.20 -9.99 5.56
C LEU A 80 -0.78 -10.29 6.01
N ALA A 81 -0.49 -10.11 7.28
CA ALA A 81 0.84 -10.34 7.83
C ALA A 81 1.28 -11.80 7.67
N GLN A 82 0.38 -12.76 7.89
CA GLN A 82 0.67 -14.18 7.64
C GLN A 82 1.01 -14.46 6.18
N VAL A 83 0.26 -13.88 5.23
CA VAL A 83 0.55 -14.02 3.79
C VAL A 83 1.87 -13.32 3.44
N TRP A 84 2.15 -12.18 4.05
CA TRP A 84 3.41 -11.46 3.87
C TRP A 84 4.61 -12.29 4.32
N VAL A 85 4.55 -12.90 5.51
CA VAL A 85 5.63 -13.75 6.01
C VAL A 85 5.85 -14.96 5.09
N ALA A 86 4.77 -15.59 4.62
CA ALA A 86 4.85 -16.74 3.73
C ALA A 86 5.36 -16.38 2.32
N ALA A 87 5.00 -15.20 1.80
CA ALA A 87 5.39 -14.72 0.48
C ALA A 87 5.59 -13.19 0.53
N PRO A 88 6.77 -12.69 0.95
CA PRO A 88 6.99 -11.27 1.08
C PRO A 88 6.93 -10.57 -0.29
N PRO A 89 6.44 -9.32 -0.37
CA PRO A 89 6.54 -8.53 -1.61
C PRO A 89 7.98 -8.52 -2.13
N SER A 90 8.14 -8.70 -3.43
CA SER A 90 9.45 -8.79 -4.10
C SER A 90 9.31 -8.21 -5.49
N ALA A 91 10.37 -7.55 -5.98
CA ALA A 91 10.44 -6.99 -7.33
C ALA A 91 10.25 -8.06 -8.43
N ASP A 92 10.57 -9.32 -8.13
CA ASP A 92 10.55 -10.43 -9.08
C ASP A 92 9.17 -11.09 -9.23
N ARG A 93 8.19 -10.71 -8.40
CA ARG A 93 6.86 -11.34 -8.38
C ARG A 93 5.77 -10.30 -8.52
N ARG A 94 5.01 -10.41 -9.60
CA ARG A 94 3.86 -9.55 -9.89
C ARG A 94 2.58 -10.37 -9.80
N TYR A 95 1.52 -9.74 -9.28
CA TYR A 95 0.22 -10.38 -9.17
C TYR A 95 -0.85 -9.60 -9.92
N GLY A 96 -1.66 -10.32 -10.69
CA GLY A 96 -2.80 -9.80 -11.41
C GLY A 96 -3.86 -9.23 -10.46
N ARG A 97 -4.44 -8.10 -10.87
CA ARG A 97 -5.55 -7.44 -10.17
C ARG A 97 -6.60 -7.07 -11.19
N ARG A 98 -7.74 -7.74 -11.11
CA ARG A 98 -8.85 -7.51 -12.02
C ARG A 98 -9.48 -6.15 -11.74
N ASP A 99 -9.79 -5.42 -12.80
CA ASP A 99 -10.42 -4.09 -12.73
C ASP A 99 -9.52 -3.07 -11.99
N TYR A 100 -8.19 -3.22 -12.12
CA TYR A 100 -7.21 -2.28 -11.60
C TYR A 100 -6.04 -2.06 -12.60
N PRO A 101 -5.76 -0.81 -13.00
CA PRO A 101 -6.58 0.39 -12.80
C PRO A 101 -8.04 0.19 -13.26
N LYS A 102 -8.97 0.98 -12.74
CA LYS A 102 -10.40 0.77 -12.98
C LYS A 102 -10.70 0.66 -14.48
N GLY A 103 -11.29 -0.47 -14.90
CA GLY A 103 -11.55 -0.80 -16.30
C GLY A 103 -10.52 -1.71 -16.97
N GLU A 104 -9.33 -1.86 -16.40
CA GLU A 104 -8.18 -2.61 -16.94
C GLU A 104 -8.00 -3.98 -16.26
N GLY A 105 -7.03 -4.78 -16.72
CA GLY A 105 -6.69 -6.08 -16.14
C GLY A 105 -7.85 -7.09 -16.14
N ARG A 106 -8.77 -7.03 -17.12
CA ARG A 106 -9.95 -7.91 -17.18
C ARG A 106 -9.61 -9.36 -17.51
N ASP A 107 -8.43 -9.56 -18.07
CA ASP A 107 -7.81 -10.80 -18.51
C ASP A 107 -6.93 -11.48 -17.44
N VAL A 108 -6.80 -10.87 -16.26
CA VAL A 108 -6.16 -11.48 -15.08
C VAL A 108 -7.17 -11.80 -13.98
N LYS A 109 -6.88 -12.81 -13.17
CA LYS A 109 -7.59 -13.09 -11.92
C LYS A 109 -6.94 -12.33 -10.77
N ASN A 110 -7.75 -11.97 -9.77
CA ASN A 110 -7.21 -11.38 -8.54
C ASN A 110 -6.23 -12.34 -7.87
N ARG A 111 -5.01 -11.84 -7.59
CA ARG A 111 -3.91 -12.58 -6.96
C ARG A 111 -3.31 -13.68 -7.83
N GLU A 112 -3.60 -13.70 -9.13
CA GLU A 112 -2.91 -14.55 -10.09
C GLU A 112 -1.42 -14.19 -10.10
N LEU A 113 -0.53 -15.16 -9.87
CA LEU A 113 0.89 -14.94 -10.03
C LEU A 113 1.20 -14.86 -11.53
N LEU A 114 1.76 -13.73 -11.96
CA LEU A 114 2.18 -13.53 -13.35
C LEU A 114 3.64 -13.94 -13.50
N GLY A 115 3.93 -14.68 -14.56
CA GLY A 115 5.29 -15.14 -14.86
C GLY A 115 6.24 -13.98 -15.21
N PRO A 116 7.57 -14.22 -15.23
CA PRO A 116 8.54 -13.21 -15.62
C PRO A 116 8.28 -12.66 -17.04
N ASP A 117 7.93 -13.54 -17.96
CA ASP A 117 7.68 -13.23 -19.38
C ASP A 117 6.21 -12.86 -19.67
N ASP A 118 5.38 -12.74 -18.63
CA ASP A 118 3.98 -12.36 -18.78
C ASP A 118 3.86 -10.86 -19.05
N GLU A 119 3.42 -10.49 -20.25
CA GLU A 119 3.28 -9.10 -20.68
C GLU A 119 2.16 -8.34 -19.94
N ARG A 120 1.24 -9.04 -19.27
CA ARG A 120 0.12 -8.42 -18.54
C ARG A 120 0.63 -7.63 -17.33
N GLU A 121 -0.07 -6.57 -16.98
CA GLU A 121 0.26 -5.77 -15.81
C GLU A 121 -0.03 -6.51 -14.50
N GLY A 122 0.85 -6.31 -13.51
CA GLY A 122 0.69 -6.86 -12.18
C GLY A 122 1.52 -6.13 -11.14
N TRP A 123 1.23 -6.42 -9.87
CA TRP A 123 1.65 -5.59 -8.74
C TRP A 123 2.23 -6.45 -7.63
N GLU A 124 3.35 -6.03 -7.04
CA GLU A 124 4.17 -6.83 -6.11
C GLU A 124 3.51 -7.09 -4.76
N ILE A 125 2.51 -6.27 -4.42
CA ILE A 125 1.67 -6.43 -3.23
C ILE A 125 0.28 -7.01 -3.55
N GLY A 126 0.00 -7.34 -4.81
CA GLY A 126 -1.34 -7.66 -5.28
C GLY A 126 -1.95 -8.92 -4.67
N HIS A 127 -1.12 -9.86 -4.22
CA HIS A 127 -1.54 -11.10 -3.54
C HIS A 127 -2.00 -10.90 -2.10
N LEU A 128 -1.61 -9.79 -1.47
CA LEU A 128 -1.92 -9.56 -0.07
C LEU A 128 -3.44 -9.35 0.14
N PRO A 129 -4.04 -9.97 1.17
CA PRO A 129 -5.41 -9.70 1.59
C PRO A 129 -5.67 -8.23 1.87
N GLY A 130 -6.86 -7.72 1.57
CA GLY A 130 -7.25 -6.34 1.91
C GLY A 130 -6.62 -5.24 1.02
N ILE A 131 -5.68 -5.57 0.14
CA ILE A 131 -5.19 -4.63 -0.87
C ILE A 131 -6.32 -4.33 -1.87
N GLY A 132 -6.60 -3.07 -2.11
CA GLY A 132 -7.55 -2.54 -3.11
C GLY A 132 -6.93 -1.39 -3.89
N GLU A 133 -7.73 -0.70 -4.70
CA GLU A 133 -7.29 0.41 -5.59
C GLU A 133 -6.44 1.45 -4.84
N TYR A 134 -6.94 2.00 -3.73
CA TYR A 134 -6.21 2.97 -2.91
C TYR A 134 -4.84 2.46 -2.43
N ALA A 135 -4.77 1.20 -2.00
CA ALA A 135 -3.52 0.61 -1.50
C ALA A 135 -2.51 0.42 -2.64
N LEU A 136 -2.97 0.03 -3.82
CA LEU A 136 -2.14 -0.12 -5.00
C LEU A 136 -1.67 1.23 -5.52
N ASP A 137 -2.54 2.25 -5.60
CA ASP A 137 -2.14 3.60 -5.98
C ASP A 137 -1.12 4.17 -5.01
N SER A 138 -1.37 4.04 -3.69
CA SER A 138 -0.42 4.46 -2.66
C SER A 138 0.93 3.73 -2.80
N TYR A 139 0.91 2.44 -3.09
CA TYR A 139 2.14 1.67 -3.31
C TYR A 139 2.88 2.13 -4.57
N ARG A 140 2.18 2.31 -5.70
CA ARG A 140 2.76 2.78 -6.95
C ARG A 140 3.37 4.17 -6.82
N ILE A 141 2.72 5.07 -6.09
CA ILE A 141 3.20 6.45 -5.88
C ILE A 141 4.41 6.49 -4.93
N PHE A 142 4.37 5.74 -3.81
CA PHE A 142 5.31 5.94 -2.70
C PHE A 142 6.31 4.81 -2.46
N GLY A 143 6.08 3.62 -3.03
CA GLY A 143 6.81 2.40 -2.64
C GLY A 143 7.34 1.54 -3.78
N ARG A 144 6.72 1.55 -4.97
CA ARG A 144 7.05 0.60 -6.05
C ARG A 144 8.47 0.76 -6.56
N ASP A 145 8.88 1.99 -6.87
CA ASP A 145 10.23 2.25 -7.37
C ASP A 145 11.29 1.86 -6.34
N ARG A 146 11.06 2.14 -5.06
CA ARG A 146 11.96 1.71 -3.97
C ARG A 146 12.07 0.18 -3.90
N LEU A 147 10.94 -0.54 -3.94
CA LEU A 147 10.96 -2.01 -3.91
C LEU A 147 11.72 -2.61 -5.10
N ARG A 148 11.64 -1.95 -6.27
CA ARG A 148 12.31 -2.38 -7.50
C ARG A 148 13.75 -1.86 -7.64
N GLY A 149 14.24 -1.04 -6.71
CA GLY A 149 15.55 -0.39 -6.82
C GLY A 149 15.64 0.61 -7.98
N LEU A 150 14.51 1.19 -8.40
CA LEU A 150 14.39 2.15 -9.51
C LEU A 150 14.21 3.60 -9.02
N GLN A 151 14.16 3.82 -7.71
CA GLN A 151 14.05 5.16 -7.14
C GLN A 151 15.28 5.99 -7.54
N ASP A 152 15.04 7.13 -8.16
CA ASP A 152 16.06 8.06 -8.67
C ASP A 152 17.02 7.46 -9.72
N ALA A 153 16.62 6.35 -10.36
CA ALA A 153 17.39 5.73 -11.44
C ALA A 153 17.41 6.63 -12.69
N GLU A 154 18.62 6.89 -13.21
CA GLU A 154 18.80 7.74 -14.39
C GLU A 154 18.15 7.13 -15.63
N GLY A 155 17.42 7.95 -16.39
CA GLY A 155 16.73 7.52 -17.61
C GLY A 155 15.47 6.66 -17.39
N VAL A 156 15.08 6.39 -16.14
CA VAL A 156 13.85 5.67 -15.81
C VAL A 156 12.77 6.66 -15.40
N GLU A 157 11.62 6.62 -16.08
CA GLU A 157 10.47 7.42 -15.67
C GLU A 157 9.89 6.90 -14.35
N PRO A 158 9.78 7.74 -13.30
CA PRO A 158 9.21 7.35 -12.01
C PRO A 158 7.78 6.82 -12.11
N GLU A 159 7.46 5.79 -11.34
CA GLU A 159 6.16 5.11 -11.41
C GLU A 159 4.98 6.05 -11.13
N TRP A 160 5.15 7.02 -10.22
CA TRP A 160 4.08 7.95 -9.85
C TRP A 160 3.52 8.74 -11.04
N LYS A 161 4.31 8.95 -12.11
CA LYS A 161 3.87 9.65 -13.33
C LYS A 161 2.84 8.84 -14.13
N ARG A 162 2.80 7.52 -13.94
CA ARG A 162 1.85 6.58 -14.56
C ARG A 162 0.60 6.30 -13.71
N VAL A 163 0.44 6.98 -12.57
CA VAL A 163 -0.68 6.77 -11.64
C VAL A 163 -1.70 7.88 -11.78
N ILE A 164 -2.95 7.52 -12.04
CA ILE A 164 -4.10 8.44 -12.09
C ILE A 164 -5.09 8.00 -11.00
N PRO A 165 -4.85 8.40 -9.73
CA PRO A 165 -5.64 7.89 -8.62
C PRO A 165 -7.02 8.58 -8.58
N ASN A 166 -8.06 7.81 -8.21
CA ASN A 166 -9.40 8.37 -7.95
C ASN A 166 -9.55 8.87 -6.49
N ASP A 167 -8.60 8.55 -5.63
CA ASP A 167 -8.65 8.93 -4.22
C ASP A 167 -8.50 10.45 -4.03
N LYS A 168 -9.29 10.98 -3.10
CA LYS A 168 -9.41 12.42 -2.84
C LYS A 168 -8.17 13.05 -2.22
N GLU A 169 -7.25 12.27 -1.65
CA GLU A 169 -5.97 12.75 -1.10
C GLU A 169 -4.82 12.47 -2.09
N LEU A 170 -4.82 11.31 -2.76
CA LEU A 170 -3.78 10.97 -3.73
C LEU A 170 -3.87 11.78 -5.03
N ALA A 171 -5.07 12.10 -5.53
CA ALA A 171 -5.21 12.86 -6.78
C ALA A 171 -4.66 14.29 -6.67
N PRO A 172 -4.97 15.07 -5.62
CA PRO A 172 -4.29 16.35 -5.37
C PRO A 172 -2.77 16.22 -5.18
N TYR A 173 -2.31 15.14 -4.53
CA TYR A 173 -0.87 14.91 -4.33
C TYR A 173 -0.13 14.71 -5.66
N VAL A 174 -0.65 13.87 -6.56
CA VAL A 174 -0.04 13.64 -7.88
C VAL A 174 -0.03 14.94 -8.70
N LYS A 175 -1.11 15.74 -8.65
CA LYS A 175 -1.16 17.06 -9.30
C LYS A 175 -0.09 18.01 -8.74
N PHE A 176 0.09 18.01 -7.42
CA PHE A 176 1.13 18.79 -6.77
C PHE A 176 2.53 18.37 -7.22
N LYS A 177 2.81 17.05 -7.30
CA LYS A 177 4.10 16.55 -7.83
C LYS A 177 4.35 17.00 -9.26
N TRP A 178 3.36 16.93 -10.14
CA TRP A 178 3.49 17.46 -11.51
C TRP A 178 3.80 18.96 -11.54
N ALA A 179 3.20 19.76 -10.64
CA ALA A 179 3.45 21.19 -10.56
C ALA A 179 4.87 21.55 -10.05
N GLN A 180 5.60 20.62 -9.46
CA GLN A 180 7.00 20.82 -9.05
C GLN A 180 8.00 20.57 -10.20
N GLU A 181 7.58 19.87 -11.26
CA GLU A 181 8.43 19.52 -12.40
C GLU A 181 8.38 20.58 -13.52
N GLY A 182 7.37 21.45 -13.51
CA GLY A 182 7.21 22.57 -14.45
C GLY A 182 7.74 23.88 -13.87
#